data_AF-A0A819F8S5-F1
#
_entry.id   AF-A0A819F8S5-F1
#
_cell.length_a   1.000
_cell.length_b   1.000
_cell.length_c   1.000
_cell.angle_alpha   90.00
_cell.angle_beta   90.00
_cell.angle_gamma   90.00
#
_symmetry.space_group_name_H-M   'P 1'
#
loop_
_entity.id
_entity.type
_entity.pdbx_description
1 polymer ?
#
loop_
_entity_poly.entity_id
_entity_poly.type
_entity_poly.pdbx_seq_one_letter_code
_entity_poly.pdbx_strand_id
1 'polypeptide(L)'
;MISNTVRFWLYVSLLIPSVICTLFAIIYLLINRTLRNVLTNHIIIIILSLSLISQVTYYPWMLYYYQYKGTWRRAQIFCLIWGYLDWCIYITQAILFAWATVERHILIFHDRWVSTKKKRFIIHYIPPLLILLYCFIFYFIFWFFPPCRNNFYNSDMLCLDPCITYNSTYSMYETFAHLILPALIIIVFSIALFVRVLVRKRRVHGTIEWRKHQKLAIQVLSISILYLVCLFPYALYCIMYVYKVRTKAFRDFEEYAEVLAYCMTLLLPFVCILSLPELRTKFIKILRLRCRTRRIGIETITVRPTTKN
;
A
#
# COMPACT_ATOMS: atom_id res chain seq x y z
N MET A 1 14.13 6.69 20.35
CA MET A 1 12.98 7.62 20.21
C MET A 1 13.14 8.61 19.06
N ILE A 2 12.26 8.54 18.05
CA ILE A 2 12.22 9.50 16.93
C ILE A 2 11.36 10.70 17.32
N SER A 3 11.90 11.93 17.24
CA SER A 3 11.14 13.13 17.63
C SER A 3 9.92 13.38 16.73
N ASN A 4 8.87 13.97 17.30
CA ASN A 4 7.64 14.33 16.57
C ASN A 4 7.93 15.22 15.34
N THR A 5 8.92 16.13 15.44
CA THR A 5 9.34 16.98 14.32
C THR A 5 9.93 16.17 13.17
N VAL A 6 10.76 15.16 13.46
CA VAL A 6 11.32 14.28 12.43
C VAL A 6 10.22 13.44 11.80
N ARG A 7 9.31 12.86 12.60
CA ARG A 7 8.14 12.11 12.09
C ARG A 7 7.27 12.98 11.17
N PHE A 8 6.96 14.22 11.58
CA PHE A 8 6.19 15.17 10.79
C PHE A 8 6.82 15.40 9.40
N TRP A 9 8.10 15.81 9.35
CA TRP A 9 8.75 16.09 8.07
C TRP A 9 8.92 14.85 7.20
N LEU A 10 9.23 13.69 7.80
CA LEU A 10 9.28 12.42 7.09
C LEU A 10 7.93 12.12 6.42
N TYR A 11 6.83 12.16 7.17
CA TYR A 11 5.51 11.85 6.62
C TYR A 11 5.00 12.89 5.63
N VAL A 12 5.19 14.19 5.86
CA VAL A 12 4.78 15.24 4.89
C VAL A 12 5.53 15.07 3.57
N SER A 13 6.84 14.87 3.63
CA SER A 13 7.68 14.74 2.44
C SER A 13 7.33 13.53 1.58
N LEU A 14 6.85 12.45 2.20
CA LEU A 14 6.35 11.27 1.51
C LEU A 14 4.88 11.41 1.07
N LEU A 15 4.02 12.00 1.90
CA LEU A 15 2.58 12.10 1.67
C LEU A 15 2.24 12.89 0.41
N ILE A 16 2.81 14.09 0.25
CA ILE A 16 2.52 14.96 -0.90
C ILE A 16 2.78 14.24 -2.23
N PRO A 17 3.99 13.70 -2.50
CA PRO A 17 4.23 13.00 -3.74
C PRO A 17 3.46 11.66 -3.82
N SER A 18 3.18 11.01 -2.69
CA SER A 18 2.38 9.79 -2.64
C SER A 18 0.94 10.02 -3.12
N VAL A 19 0.28 11.10 -2.67
CA VAL A 19 -1.07 11.48 -3.13
C VAL A 19 -1.09 11.76 -4.62
N ILE A 20 -0.12 12.53 -5.12
CA ILE A 20 -0.01 12.84 -6.55
C ILE A 20 0.16 11.56 -7.37
N CYS A 21 1.03 10.65 -6.93
CA CYS A 21 1.26 9.36 -7.59
C CYS A 21 0.01 8.48 -7.55
N THR A 22 -0.69 8.43 -6.42
CA THR A 22 -1.90 7.63 -6.23
C THR A 22 -3.02 8.11 -7.16
N LEU A 23 -3.29 9.42 -7.17
CA LEU A 23 -4.28 10.03 -8.07
C LEU A 23 -3.93 9.79 -9.53
N PHE A 24 -2.68 10.03 -9.93
CA PHE A 24 -2.22 9.77 -11.29
C PHE A 24 -2.42 8.30 -11.70
N ALA A 25 -2.03 7.36 -10.83
CA ALA A 25 -2.15 5.93 -11.11
C ALA A 25 -3.63 5.50 -11.24
N ILE A 26 -4.50 5.92 -10.31
CA ILE A 26 -5.93 5.61 -10.36
C ILE A 26 -6.57 6.18 -11.63
N ILE A 27 -6.38 7.49 -11.88
CA ILE A 27 -6.95 8.15 -13.06
C ILE A 27 -6.48 7.47 -14.34
N TYR A 28 -5.20 7.16 -14.47
CA TYR A 28 -4.66 6.53 -15.66
C TYR A 28 -5.19 5.10 -15.86
N LEU A 29 -5.28 4.31 -14.79
CA LEU A 29 -5.83 2.95 -14.83
C LEU A 29 -7.33 2.95 -15.16
N LEU A 30 -8.08 3.93 -14.67
CA LEU A 30 -9.51 4.05 -14.94
C LEU A 30 -9.82 4.58 -16.34
N ILE A 31 -9.06 5.56 -16.86
CA ILE A 31 -9.28 6.14 -18.19
C ILE A 31 -8.87 5.17 -19.30
N ASN A 32 -7.74 4.49 -19.15
CA ASN A 32 -7.22 3.60 -20.19
C ASN A 32 -8.00 2.28 -20.21
N ARG A 33 -8.94 2.13 -21.15
CA ARG A 33 -9.77 0.93 -21.31
C ARG A 33 -8.95 -0.36 -21.41
N THR A 34 -7.81 -0.33 -22.08
CA THR A 34 -6.93 -1.51 -22.22
C THR A 34 -6.38 -1.94 -20.87
N LEU A 35 -5.90 -1.00 -20.06
CA LEU A 35 -5.38 -1.29 -18.72
C LEU A 35 -6.50 -1.68 -17.76
N ARG A 36 -7.63 -0.98 -17.79
CA ARG A 36 -8.80 -1.29 -16.97
C ARG A 36 -9.30 -2.70 -17.20
N ASN A 37 -9.30 -3.18 -18.44
CA ASN A 37 -9.79 -4.52 -18.77
C ASN A 37 -8.83 -5.66 -18.33
N VAL A 38 -7.60 -5.35 -17.90
CA VAL A 38 -6.69 -6.36 -17.36
C VAL A 38 -7.11 -6.66 -15.93
N LEU A 39 -7.54 -7.91 -15.67
CA LEU A 39 -8.08 -8.34 -14.38
C LEU A 39 -7.17 -7.99 -13.20
N THR A 40 -5.86 -8.18 -13.34
CA THR A 40 -4.88 -7.87 -12.28
C THR A 40 -4.91 -6.42 -11.82
N ASN A 41 -5.34 -5.50 -12.69
CA ASN A 41 -5.39 -4.08 -12.36
C ASN A 41 -6.58 -3.73 -11.48
N HIS A 42 -7.65 -4.55 -11.43
CA HIS A 42 -8.81 -4.25 -10.58
C HIS A 42 -8.44 -4.25 -9.09
N ILE A 43 -7.72 -5.27 -8.60
CA ILE A 43 -7.29 -5.29 -7.20
C ILE A 43 -6.33 -4.14 -6.90
N ILE A 44 -5.42 -3.81 -7.83
CA ILE A 44 -4.52 -2.66 -7.66
C ILE A 44 -5.31 -1.36 -7.54
N ILE A 45 -6.36 -1.17 -8.35
CA ILE A 45 -7.24 0.00 -8.25
C ILE A 45 -7.90 0.05 -6.87
N ILE A 46 -8.43 -1.06 -6.36
CA ILE A 46 -9.05 -1.11 -5.03
C ILE A 46 -8.02 -0.74 -3.94
N ILE A 47 -6.83 -1.34 -3.98
CA ILE A 47 -5.76 -1.07 -3.00
C ILE A 47 -5.30 0.40 -3.06
N LEU A 48 -5.12 0.96 -4.26
CA LEU A 48 -4.75 2.37 -4.43
C LEU A 48 -5.87 3.31 -3.96
N SER A 49 -7.14 2.95 -4.19
CA SER A 49 -8.28 3.73 -3.67
C SER A 49 -8.31 3.73 -2.15
N LEU A 50 -8.10 2.58 -1.51
CA LEU A 50 -7.95 2.50 -0.05
C LEU A 50 -6.75 3.35 0.42
N SER A 51 -5.64 3.33 -0.30
CA SER A 51 -4.46 4.14 0.03
C SER A 51 -4.76 5.63 -0.09
N LEU A 52 -5.51 6.04 -1.11
CA LEU A 52 -5.94 7.42 -1.27
C LEU A 52 -6.82 7.86 -0.10
N ILE A 53 -7.78 7.01 0.31
CA ILE A 53 -8.64 7.28 1.49
C ILE A 53 -7.76 7.51 2.71
N SER A 54 -6.82 6.61 3.00
CA SER A 54 -5.85 6.78 4.09
C SER A 54 -5.12 8.13 4.00
N GLN A 55 -4.51 8.41 2.85
CA GLN A 55 -3.69 9.59 2.60
C GLN A 55 -4.47 10.91 2.76
N VAL A 56 -5.78 10.95 2.49
CA VAL A 56 -6.61 12.16 2.63
C VAL A 56 -7.38 12.22 3.95
N THR A 57 -7.38 11.15 4.74
CA THR A 57 -8.11 11.10 6.03
C THR A 57 -7.14 11.11 7.21
N TYR A 58 -6.62 9.96 7.60
CA TYR A 58 -5.88 9.83 8.85
C TYR A 58 -4.44 10.32 8.78
N TYR A 59 -3.81 10.37 7.59
CA TYR A 59 -2.47 10.97 7.48
C TYR A 59 -2.48 12.46 7.84
N PRO A 60 -3.40 13.29 7.34
CA PRO A 60 -3.57 14.67 7.80
C PRO A 60 -3.79 14.79 9.31
N TRP A 61 -4.60 13.92 9.91
CA TRP A 61 -4.83 13.90 11.36
C TRP A 61 -3.55 13.55 12.13
N MET A 62 -2.80 12.55 11.66
CA MET A 62 -1.50 12.17 12.20
C MET A 62 -0.48 13.32 12.09
N LEU A 63 -0.43 14.01 10.96
CA LEU A 63 0.45 15.15 10.76
C LEU A 63 0.11 16.31 11.69
N TYR A 64 -1.18 16.60 11.87
CA TYR A 64 -1.64 17.59 12.83
C TYR A 64 -1.21 17.23 14.25
N TYR A 65 -1.39 15.97 14.66
CA TYR A 65 -0.90 15.48 15.96
C TYR A 65 0.61 15.73 16.16
N TYR A 66 1.44 15.41 15.17
CA TYR A 66 2.90 15.61 15.27
C TYR A 66 3.31 17.08 15.23
N GLN A 67 2.60 17.91 14.47
CA GLN A 67 2.83 19.36 14.42
C GLN A 67 2.66 20.00 15.81
N TYR A 68 1.65 19.57 16.57
CA TYR A 68 1.37 20.02 17.94
C TYR A 68 2.11 19.20 19.00
N LYS A 69 3.18 18.49 18.65
CA LYS A 69 4.06 17.76 19.57
C LYS A 69 3.31 16.81 20.53
N GLY A 70 2.16 16.28 20.12
CA GLY A 70 1.36 15.35 20.92
C GLY A 70 0.38 15.98 21.91
N THR A 71 0.18 17.31 21.89
CA THR A 71 -0.74 17.98 22.83
C THR A 71 -2.18 18.14 22.28
N TRP A 72 -2.57 17.38 21.26
CA TRP A 72 -3.87 17.53 20.61
C TRP A 72 -4.99 16.84 21.39
N ARG A 73 -5.84 17.64 22.04
CA ARG A 73 -7.07 17.18 22.70
C ARG A 73 -8.16 16.91 21.68
N ARG A 74 -8.72 15.70 21.70
CA ARG A 74 -9.73 15.23 20.74
C ARG A 74 -10.96 14.69 21.45
N ALA A 75 -12.10 14.74 20.77
CA ALA A 75 -13.30 14.07 21.23
C ALA A 75 -13.14 12.54 21.13
N GLN A 76 -13.69 11.80 22.09
CA GLN A 76 -13.57 10.33 22.13
C GLN A 76 -14.11 9.66 20.85
N ILE A 77 -15.23 10.16 20.31
CA ILE A 77 -15.81 9.65 19.07
C ILE A 77 -14.86 9.83 17.87
N PHE A 78 -14.06 10.90 17.86
CA PHE A 78 -13.07 11.13 16.81
C PHE A 78 -11.91 10.13 16.93
N CYS A 79 -11.46 9.81 18.15
CA CYS A 79 -10.44 8.78 18.38
C CYS A 79 -10.90 7.40 17.88
N LEU A 80 -12.17 7.05 18.13
CA LEU A 80 -12.78 5.80 17.64
C LEU A 80 -12.83 5.74 16.11
N ILE A 81 -13.31 6.80 15.47
CA ILE A 81 -13.38 6.88 13.99
C ILE A 81 -11.97 6.80 13.38
N TRP A 82 -11.01 7.53 13.96
CA TRP A 82 -9.62 7.50 13.49
C TRP A 82 -9.05 6.09 13.63
N GLY A 83 -9.04 5.50 14.82
CA GLY A 83 -8.47 4.17 15.02
C GLY A 83 -9.15 3.09 14.16
N TYR A 84 -10.47 3.16 14.00
CA TYR A 84 -11.21 2.29 13.07
C TYR A 84 -10.71 2.45 11.63
N LEU A 85 -10.67 3.67 11.10
CA LEU A 85 -10.25 3.90 9.71
C LEU A 85 -8.80 3.52 9.48
N ASP A 86 -7.91 3.87 10.41
CA ASP A 86 -6.48 3.58 10.31
C ASP A 86 -6.23 2.08 10.24
N TRP A 87 -6.69 1.37 11.27
CA TRP A 87 -6.44 -0.05 11.40
C TRP A 87 -7.20 -0.90 10.39
N CYS A 88 -8.50 -0.60 10.17
CA CYS A 88 -9.32 -1.35 9.21
C CYS A 88 -8.76 -1.24 7.80
N ILE A 89 -8.41 -0.03 7.35
CA ILE A 89 -7.88 0.16 5.99
C ILE A 89 -6.51 -0.50 5.85
N TYR A 90 -5.63 -0.35 6.85
CA TYR A 90 -4.30 -0.96 6.84
C TYR A 90 -4.36 -2.48 6.68
N ILE A 91 -5.14 -3.16 7.53
CA ILE A 91 -5.30 -4.61 7.48
C ILE A 91 -5.98 -5.06 6.20
N THR A 92 -7.02 -4.34 5.76
CA THR A 92 -7.73 -4.64 4.50
C THR A 92 -6.77 -4.61 3.31
N GLN A 93 -5.87 -3.62 3.24
CA GLN A 93 -4.86 -3.54 2.19
C GLN A 93 -3.93 -4.75 2.20
N ALA A 94 -3.46 -5.17 3.38
CA ALA A 94 -2.58 -6.34 3.52
C ALA A 94 -3.26 -7.64 3.08
N ILE A 95 -4.51 -7.88 3.50
CA ILE A 95 -5.26 -9.09 3.12
C ILE A 95 -5.62 -9.07 1.63
N LEU A 96 -6.03 -7.91 1.08
CA LEU A 96 -6.27 -7.77 -0.36
C LEU A 96 -5.00 -8.00 -1.18
N PHE A 97 -3.85 -7.54 -0.69
CA PHE A 97 -2.58 -7.78 -1.37
C PHE A 97 -2.16 -9.25 -1.29
N ALA A 98 -2.36 -9.91 -0.15
CA ALA A 98 -2.19 -11.36 -0.03
C ALA A 98 -3.07 -12.09 -1.06
N TRP A 99 -4.35 -11.74 -1.15
CA TRP A 99 -5.24 -12.27 -2.19
C TRP A 99 -4.73 -11.96 -3.61
N ALA A 100 -4.21 -10.76 -3.87
CA ALA A 100 -3.64 -10.39 -5.16
C ALA A 100 -2.48 -11.32 -5.59
N THR A 101 -1.67 -11.78 -4.64
CA THR A 101 -0.59 -12.75 -4.93
C THR A 101 -1.13 -14.13 -5.31
N VAL A 102 -2.16 -14.60 -4.61
CA VAL A 102 -2.87 -15.86 -4.91
C VAL A 102 -3.54 -15.78 -6.27
N GLU A 103 -4.32 -14.72 -6.50
CA GLU A 103 -5.03 -14.50 -7.75
C GLU A 103 -4.09 -14.48 -8.94
N ARG A 104 -2.94 -13.81 -8.83
CA ARG A 104 -1.95 -13.79 -9.93
C ARG A 104 -1.41 -15.17 -10.23
N HIS A 105 -1.22 -16.01 -9.21
CA HIS A 105 -0.85 -17.41 -9.42
C HIS A 105 -1.93 -18.15 -10.22
N ILE A 106 -3.20 -17.97 -9.85
CA ILE A 106 -4.34 -18.56 -10.57
C ILE A 106 -4.39 -18.05 -12.02
N LEU A 107 -4.28 -16.74 -12.25
CA LEU A 107 -4.36 -16.15 -13.59
C LEU A 107 -3.23 -16.60 -14.53
N ILE A 108 -2.04 -16.87 -14.01
CA ILE A 108 -0.87 -17.25 -14.82
C ILE A 108 -0.85 -18.75 -15.11
N PHE A 109 -1.21 -19.58 -14.12
CA PHE A 109 -1.03 -21.05 -14.21
C PHE A 109 -2.34 -21.81 -14.43
N HIS A 110 -3.49 -21.18 -14.18
CA HIS A 110 -4.82 -21.78 -14.24
C HIS A 110 -5.79 -20.88 -15.03
N ASP A 111 -5.40 -20.44 -16.22
CA ASP A 111 -6.20 -19.62 -17.13
C ASP A 111 -7.60 -20.22 -17.40
N ARG A 112 -7.70 -21.55 -17.50
CA ARG A 112 -8.96 -22.29 -17.65
C ARG A 112 -9.96 -22.06 -16.50
N TRP A 113 -9.48 -21.68 -15.32
CA TRP A 113 -10.34 -21.36 -14.19
C TRP A 113 -11.02 -20.01 -14.36
N VAL A 114 -10.47 -19.11 -15.17
CA VAL A 114 -10.99 -17.73 -15.36
C VAL A 114 -11.54 -17.51 -16.78
N SER A 115 -11.68 -18.60 -17.56
CA SER A 115 -12.06 -18.57 -18.97
C SER A 115 -13.49 -18.07 -19.22
N THR A 116 -14.46 -18.45 -18.37
CA THR A 116 -15.86 -18.05 -18.52
C THR A 116 -16.23 -16.87 -17.63
N LYS A 117 -17.24 -16.08 -18.02
CA LYS A 117 -17.72 -14.93 -17.23
C LYS A 117 -18.14 -15.33 -15.81
N LYS A 118 -18.85 -16.46 -15.66
CA LYS A 118 -19.30 -16.98 -14.35
C LYS A 118 -18.11 -17.36 -13.46
N LYS A 119 -17.14 -18.11 -14.00
CA LYS A 119 -15.96 -18.51 -13.21
C LYS A 119 -15.08 -17.31 -12.86
N ARG A 120 -14.93 -16.36 -13.79
CA ARG A 120 -14.27 -15.08 -13.52
C ARG A 120 -14.97 -14.33 -12.40
N PHE A 121 -16.29 -14.26 -12.39
CA PHE A 121 -17.01 -13.62 -11.30
C PHE A 121 -16.69 -14.23 -9.94
N ILE A 122 -16.73 -15.56 -9.85
CA ILE A 122 -16.49 -16.29 -8.61
C ILE A 122 -15.04 -16.16 -8.12
N ILE A 123 -14.06 -16.26 -9.02
CA ILE A 123 -12.65 -16.30 -8.63
C ILE A 123 -12.05 -14.89 -8.49
N HIS A 124 -12.46 -13.94 -9.32
CA HIS A 124 -11.81 -12.63 -9.39
C HIS A 124 -12.57 -11.55 -8.60
N TYR A 125 -13.89 -11.50 -8.69
CA TYR A 125 -14.67 -10.38 -8.12
C TYR A 125 -15.21 -10.68 -6.72
N ILE A 126 -15.69 -11.90 -6.46
CA ILE A 126 -16.25 -12.28 -5.15
C ILE A 126 -15.21 -12.17 -4.02
N PRO A 127 -13.96 -12.69 -4.15
CA PRO A 127 -13.07 -12.75 -2.99
C PRO A 127 -12.62 -11.36 -2.49
N PRO A 128 -12.21 -10.39 -3.34
CA PRO A 128 -11.93 -9.03 -2.88
C PRO A 128 -13.15 -8.36 -2.22
N LEU A 129 -14.36 -8.60 -2.73
CA LEU A 129 -15.60 -8.07 -2.16
C LEU A 129 -15.86 -8.66 -0.76
N LEU A 130 -15.72 -9.98 -0.62
CA LEU A 130 -15.87 -10.64 0.68
C LEU A 130 -14.81 -10.19 1.69
N ILE A 131 -13.55 -10.02 1.25
CA ILE A 131 -12.48 -9.50 2.10
C ILE A 131 -12.82 -8.08 2.58
N LEU A 132 -13.27 -7.20 1.69
CA LEU A 132 -13.70 -5.84 2.05
C LEU A 132 -14.84 -5.87 3.07
N LEU A 133 -15.91 -6.60 2.79
CA LEU A 133 -17.06 -6.70 3.69
C LEU A 133 -16.65 -7.28 5.05
N TYR A 134 -15.87 -8.36 5.05
CA TYR A 134 -15.37 -8.99 6.27
C TYR A 134 -14.57 -8.01 7.12
N CYS A 135 -13.55 -7.35 6.55
CA CYS A 135 -12.68 -6.47 7.34
C CYS A 135 -13.45 -5.27 7.90
N PHE A 136 -14.28 -4.61 7.08
CA PHE A 136 -15.05 -3.45 7.51
C PHE A 136 -16.08 -3.82 8.58
N ILE A 137 -16.85 -4.90 8.41
CA ILE A 137 -17.84 -5.34 9.41
C ILE A 137 -17.14 -5.78 10.70
N PHE A 138 -16.08 -6.58 10.60
CA PHE A 138 -15.31 -7.07 11.74
C PHE A 138 -14.80 -5.88 12.57
N TYR A 139 -14.02 -4.98 11.98
CA TYR A 139 -13.45 -3.86 12.72
C TYR A 139 -14.50 -2.85 13.17
N PHE A 140 -15.62 -2.69 12.46
CA PHE A 140 -16.70 -1.84 12.93
C PHE A 140 -17.28 -2.34 14.25
N ILE A 141 -17.56 -3.64 14.35
CA ILE A 141 -18.05 -4.26 15.59
C ILE A 141 -17.03 -4.07 16.72
N PHE A 142 -15.75 -4.36 16.46
CA PHE A 142 -14.72 -4.30 17.51
C PHE A 142 -14.41 -2.90 18.02
N TRP A 143 -14.42 -1.88 17.14
CA TRP A 143 -14.14 -0.51 17.55
C TRP A 143 -15.34 0.17 18.22
N PHE A 144 -16.56 -0.02 17.70
CA PHE A 144 -17.74 0.68 18.20
C PHE A 144 -18.52 -0.08 19.28
N PHE A 145 -18.39 -1.41 19.33
CA PHE A 145 -19.07 -2.28 20.30
C PHE A 145 -18.07 -3.22 21.01
N PRO A 146 -17.00 -2.69 21.62
CA PRO A 146 -16.03 -3.53 22.32
C PRO A 146 -16.67 -4.22 23.53
N PRO A 147 -16.27 -5.46 23.85
CA PRO A 147 -16.79 -6.21 25.00
C PRO A 147 -16.26 -5.68 26.35
N CYS A 148 -15.43 -4.63 26.33
CA CYS A 148 -14.76 -4.07 27.49
C CYS A 148 -14.65 -2.54 27.37
N ARG A 149 -14.26 -1.89 28.47
CA ARG A 149 -14.12 -0.43 28.51
C ARG A 149 -12.77 -0.01 27.93
N ASN A 150 -12.81 0.79 26.87
CA ASN A 150 -11.64 1.42 26.27
C ASN A 150 -11.01 2.49 27.18
N ASN A 151 -9.68 2.65 27.07
CA ASN A 151 -8.94 3.72 27.72
C ASN A 151 -8.64 4.84 26.73
N PHE A 152 -8.74 6.09 27.16
CA PHE A 152 -8.52 7.26 26.30
C PHE A 152 -7.40 8.12 26.85
N TYR A 153 -6.30 8.21 26.09
CA TYR A 153 -5.12 8.98 26.45
C TYR A 153 -4.82 10.02 25.37
N ASN A 154 -5.13 11.29 25.61
CA ASN A 154 -4.89 12.35 24.63
C ASN A 154 -3.40 12.55 24.27
N SER A 155 -2.49 12.00 25.10
CA SER A 155 -1.05 11.97 24.86
C SER A 155 -0.63 11.08 23.70
N ASP A 156 -1.50 10.16 23.27
CA ASP A 156 -1.15 9.14 22.28
C ASP A 156 -1.70 9.53 20.90
N MET A 157 -1.07 9.02 19.84
CA MET A 157 -1.43 9.40 18.47
C MET A 157 -2.87 9.03 18.12
N LEU A 158 -3.38 7.88 18.55
CA LEU A 158 -4.78 7.49 18.30
C LEU A 158 -5.76 7.98 19.36
N CYS A 159 -5.26 8.59 20.44
CA CYS A 159 -6.01 8.98 21.65
C CYS A 159 -6.89 7.90 22.28
N LEU A 160 -6.68 6.65 21.90
CA LEU A 160 -7.47 5.50 22.26
C LEU A 160 -6.55 4.30 22.32
N ASP A 161 -6.60 3.64 23.47
CA ASP A 161 -5.97 2.37 23.74
C ASP A 161 -7.10 1.32 23.84
N PRO A 162 -7.35 0.58 22.75
CA PRO A 162 -8.48 -0.33 22.67
C PRO A 162 -8.33 -1.44 23.70
N CYS A 163 -9.33 -1.64 24.56
CA CYS A 163 -9.23 -2.65 25.63
C CYS A 163 -8.98 -4.07 25.12
N ILE A 164 -9.29 -4.30 23.84
CA ILE A 164 -9.17 -5.58 23.20
C ILE A 164 -7.72 -5.99 22.91
N THR A 165 -6.78 -5.03 22.84
CA THR A 165 -5.34 -5.31 22.71
C THR A 165 -4.83 -6.07 23.94
N TYR A 166 -5.45 -5.87 25.11
CA TYR A 166 -5.12 -6.55 26.36
C TYR A 166 -5.73 -7.96 26.48
N ASN A 167 -6.73 -8.30 25.66
CA ASN A 167 -7.28 -9.64 25.63
C ASN A 167 -6.37 -10.55 24.80
N SER A 168 -5.72 -11.51 25.45
CA SER A 168 -4.76 -12.40 24.79
C SER A 168 -5.36 -13.17 23.63
N THR A 169 -6.62 -13.61 23.74
CA THR A 169 -7.28 -14.38 22.69
C THR A 169 -7.50 -13.54 21.43
N TYR A 170 -7.99 -12.31 21.60
CA TYR A 170 -8.18 -11.42 20.46
C TYR A 170 -6.86 -10.95 19.87
N SER A 171 -5.91 -10.51 20.72
CA SER A 171 -4.59 -10.07 20.26
C SER A 171 -3.85 -11.18 19.50
N MET A 172 -3.96 -12.44 19.94
CA MET A 172 -3.47 -13.59 19.19
C MET A 172 -4.21 -13.75 17.86
N TYR A 173 -5.54 -13.74 17.86
CA TYR A 173 -6.32 -13.89 16.62
C TYR A 173 -5.96 -12.81 15.60
N GLU A 174 -5.91 -11.55 16.01
CA GLU A 174 -5.53 -10.43 15.16
C GLU A 174 -4.11 -10.58 14.62
N THR A 175 -3.15 -10.89 15.49
CA THR A 175 -1.75 -11.10 15.08
C THR A 175 -1.64 -12.25 14.08
N PHE A 176 -2.24 -13.40 14.36
CA PHE A 176 -2.08 -14.56 13.49
C PHE A 176 -2.93 -14.48 12.22
N ALA A 177 -4.23 -14.16 12.33
CA ALA A 177 -5.16 -14.19 11.20
C ALA A 177 -5.05 -12.97 10.29
N HIS A 178 -4.79 -11.78 10.84
CA HIS A 178 -4.80 -10.53 10.07
C HIS A 178 -3.41 -9.99 9.72
N LEU A 179 -2.34 -10.43 10.42
CA LEU A 179 -0.97 -10.01 10.11
C LEU A 179 -0.12 -11.17 9.57
N ILE A 180 0.10 -12.22 10.36
CA ILE A 180 1.03 -13.31 10.02
C ILE A 180 0.52 -14.14 8.84
N LEU A 181 -0.74 -14.55 8.83
CA LEU A 181 -1.30 -15.36 7.75
C LEU A 181 -1.23 -14.65 6.39
N PRO A 182 -1.68 -13.38 6.24
CA PRO A 182 -1.51 -12.62 5.00
C PRO A 182 -0.03 -12.48 4.60
N ALA A 183 0.86 -12.21 5.55
CA ALA A 183 2.30 -12.12 5.27
C ALA A 183 2.87 -13.44 4.75
N LEU A 184 2.53 -14.58 5.37
CA LEU A 184 2.95 -15.91 4.90
C LEU A 184 2.40 -16.22 3.51
N ILE A 185 1.14 -15.88 3.23
CA ILE A 185 0.55 -16.03 1.89
C ILE A 185 1.36 -15.22 0.87
N ILE A 186 1.66 -13.95 1.18
CA ILE A 186 2.48 -13.09 0.30
C ILE A 186 3.85 -13.74 0.05
N ILE A 187 4.54 -14.21 1.08
CA ILE A 187 5.87 -14.84 0.95
C ILE A 187 5.79 -16.09 0.07
N VAL A 188 4.90 -17.03 0.42
CA VAL A 188 4.79 -18.33 -0.24
C VAL A 188 4.42 -18.15 -1.71
N PHE A 189 3.39 -17.36 -2.01
CA PHE A 189 2.94 -17.17 -3.39
C PHE A 189 3.90 -16.32 -4.22
N SER A 190 4.61 -15.35 -3.64
CA SER A 190 5.62 -14.59 -4.36
C SER A 190 6.88 -15.40 -4.66
N ILE A 191 7.35 -16.23 -3.72
CA ILE A 191 8.45 -17.18 -3.97
C ILE A 191 8.03 -18.20 -5.03
N ALA A 192 6.85 -18.81 -4.89
CA ALA A 192 6.33 -19.78 -5.86
C ALA A 192 6.19 -19.17 -7.26
N LEU A 193 5.69 -17.94 -7.36
CA LEU A 193 5.60 -17.21 -8.62
C LEU A 193 6.99 -16.97 -9.22
N PHE A 194 7.94 -16.50 -8.42
CA PHE A 194 9.31 -16.23 -8.86
C PHE A 194 10.00 -17.50 -9.38
N VAL A 195 9.97 -18.59 -8.61
CA VAL A 195 10.56 -19.88 -8.99
C VAL A 195 9.95 -20.39 -10.29
N ARG A 196 8.61 -20.37 -10.43
CA ARG A 196 7.94 -20.85 -11.65
C ARG A 196 8.26 -19.98 -12.86
N VAL A 197 8.38 -18.67 -12.69
CA VAL A 197 8.81 -17.75 -13.75
C VAL A 197 10.23 -18.10 -14.22
N LEU A 198 11.15 -18.40 -13.30
CA LEU A 198 12.50 -18.86 -13.66
C LEU A 198 12.51 -20.21 -14.39
N VAL A 199 11.71 -21.17 -13.93
CA VAL A 199 11.59 -22.50 -14.58
C VAL A 199 11.01 -22.36 -15.99
N ARG A 200 9.97 -21.54 -16.17
CA ARG A 200 9.34 -21.33 -17.48
C ARG A 200 10.29 -20.64 -18.47
N LYS A 201 11.14 -19.72 -17.98
CA LYS A 201 12.21 -19.09 -18.78
C LYS A 201 13.15 -20.12 -19.41
N ARG A 202 13.51 -21.16 -18.65
CA ARG A 202 14.42 -22.21 -19.13
C ARG A 202 13.77 -23.11 -20.17
N ARG A 203 12.45 -23.34 -20.09
CA ARG A 203 11.73 -24.27 -20.98
C ARG A 203 11.25 -23.64 -22.29
N VAL A 204 10.84 -22.37 -22.27
CA VAL A 204 10.18 -21.72 -23.42
C VAL A 204 11.12 -20.69 -24.04
N HIS A 205 11.63 -20.98 -25.24
CA HIS A 205 12.50 -20.07 -26.02
C HIS A 205 11.75 -18.90 -26.71
N GLY A 206 10.43 -18.74 -26.48
CA GLY A 206 9.61 -17.66 -27.05
C GLY A 206 9.87 -16.30 -26.38
N THR A 207 10.46 -15.36 -27.10
CA THR A 207 10.93 -14.07 -26.56
C THR A 207 9.82 -13.06 -26.23
N ILE A 208 8.67 -13.12 -26.90
CA ILE A 208 7.61 -12.09 -26.81
C ILE A 208 6.70 -12.30 -25.59
N GLU A 209 6.12 -13.48 -25.42
CA GLU A 209 5.25 -13.79 -24.27
C GLU A 209 6.01 -13.70 -22.95
N TRP A 210 7.29 -14.08 -22.97
CA TRP A 210 8.19 -13.96 -21.82
C TRP A 210 8.27 -12.52 -21.28
N ARG A 211 8.43 -11.52 -22.14
CA ARG A 211 8.53 -10.12 -21.73
C ARG A 211 7.27 -9.64 -21.01
N LYS A 212 6.09 -10.14 -21.38
CA LYS A 212 4.83 -9.78 -20.72
C LYS A 212 4.76 -10.38 -19.32
N HIS A 213 5.05 -11.68 -19.18
CA HIS A 213 5.04 -12.36 -17.88
C HIS A 213 6.10 -11.82 -16.91
N GLN A 214 7.29 -11.49 -17.42
CA GLN A 214 8.38 -10.93 -16.60
C GLN A 214 7.98 -9.60 -15.96
N LYS A 215 7.34 -8.70 -16.70
CA LYS A 215 6.93 -7.38 -16.16
C LYS A 215 5.89 -7.52 -15.06
N LEU A 216 4.91 -8.41 -15.25
CA LEU A 216 3.88 -8.67 -14.25
C LEU A 216 4.47 -9.29 -12.97
N ALA A 217 5.44 -10.21 -13.12
CA ALA A 217 6.11 -10.84 -11.99
C ALA A 217 6.97 -9.84 -11.20
N ILE A 218 7.74 -8.99 -11.88
CA ILE A 218 8.51 -7.91 -11.25
C ILE A 218 7.59 -7.02 -10.43
N GLN A 219 6.40 -6.71 -10.95
CA GLN A 219 5.43 -5.89 -10.24
C GLN A 219 4.95 -6.49 -8.92
N VAL A 220 4.59 -7.79 -8.91
CA VAL A 220 4.25 -8.47 -7.65
C VAL A 220 5.41 -8.42 -6.70
N LEU A 221 6.59 -8.81 -7.19
CA LEU A 221 7.77 -8.98 -6.35
C LEU A 221 8.18 -7.66 -5.71
N SER A 222 8.15 -6.55 -6.46
CA SER A 222 8.43 -5.22 -5.93
C SER A 222 7.44 -4.81 -4.83
N ILE A 223 6.15 -5.06 -5.02
CA ILE A 223 5.15 -4.76 -3.98
C ILE A 223 5.31 -5.71 -2.79
N SER A 224 5.58 -7.00 -3.01
CA SER A 224 5.82 -7.96 -1.92
C SER A 224 7.06 -7.60 -1.10
N ILE A 225 8.15 -7.16 -1.72
CA ILE A 225 9.33 -6.68 -0.99
C ILE A 225 8.96 -5.47 -0.13
N LEU A 226 8.19 -4.52 -0.66
CA LEU A 226 7.72 -3.38 0.13
C LEU A 226 6.89 -3.84 1.35
N TYR A 227 5.91 -4.72 1.13
CA TYR A 227 5.10 -5.27 2.22
C TYR A 227 5.97 -6.00 3.24
N LEU A 228 6.91 -6.84 2.82
CA LEU A 228 7.78 -7.55 3.76
C LEU A 228 8.66 -6.60 4.56
N VAL A 229 9.30 -5.63 3.92
CA VAL A 229 10.17 -4.67 4.62
C VAL A 229 9.39 -3.80 5.60
N CYS A 230 8.18 -3.36 5.24
CA CYS A 230 7.39 -2.45 6.07
C CYS A 230 6.51 -3.16 7.12
N LEU A 231 5.91 -4.31 6.79
CA LEU A 231 4.97 -5.04 7.66
C LEU A 231 5.70 -5.98 8.63
N PHE A 232 6.83 -6.57 8.23
CA PHE A 232 7.52 -7.56 9.06
C PHE A 232 7.97 -7.00 10.43
N PRO A 233 8.57 -5.80 10.52
CA PRO A 233 8.93 -5.22 11.82
C PRO A 233 7.72 -5.07 12.75
N TYR A 234 6.59 -4.65 12.19
CA TYR A 234 5.35 -4.48 12.94
C TYR A 234 4.76 -5.81 13.39
N ALA A 235 4.73 -6.82 12.52
CA ALA A 235 4.31 -8.17 12.88
C ALA A 235 5.20 -8.78 13.98
N LEU A 236 6.52 -8.54 13.93
CA LEU A 236 7.45 -8.97 14.97
C LEU A 236 7.16 -8.27 16.30
N TYR A 237 6.85 -6.97 16.28
CA TYR A 237 6.42 -6.22 17.45
C TYR A 237 5.16 -6.83 18.06
N CYS A 238 4.12 -7.12 17.27
CA CYS A 238 2.89 -7.74 17.75
C CYS A 238 3.16 -9.11 18.41
N ILE A 239 4.04 -9.94 17.83
CA ILE A 239 4.45 -11.21 18.43
C ILE A 239 5.11 -10.97 19.80
N MET A 240 6.08 -10.06 19.87
CA MET A 240 6.76 -9.73 21.13
C MET A 240 5.80 -9.20 22.19
N TYR A 241 4.81 -8.40 21.78
CA TYR A 241 3.74 -7.89 22.64
C TYR A 241 2.90 -9.03 23.23
N VAL A 242 2.46 -9.98 22.40
CA VAL A 242 1.69 -11.17 22.82
C VAL A 242 2.47 -12.02 23.84
N TYR A 243 3.79 -12.16 23.66
CA TYR A 243 4.66 -12.87 24.60
C TYR A 243 5.09 -12.04 25.82
N LYS A 244 4.51 -10.84 26.02
CA LYS A 244 4.74 -9.95 27.16
C LYS A 244 6.22 -9.61 27.38
N VAL A 245 6.97 -9.41 26.30
CA VAL A 245 8.37 -8.96 26.38
C VAL A 245 8.39 -7.51 26.87
N ARG A 246 8.83 -7.26 28.11
CA ARG A 246 8.81 -5.94 28.76
C ARG A 246 10.20 -5.34 28.95
N THR A 247 10.94 -5.15 27.86
CA THR A 247 12.27 -4.50 27.90
C THR A 247 12.19 -3.04 27.45
N LYS A 248 13.15 -2.20 27.83
CA LYS A 248 13.22 -0.82 27.30
C LYS A 248 13.38 -0.82 25.77
N ALA A 249 14.19 -1.75 25.24
CA ALA A 249 14.40 -1.94 23.81
C ALA A 249 13.10 -2.23 23.04
N PHE A 250 12.11 -2.85 23.68
CA PHE A 250 10.80 -3.12 23.08
C PHE A 250 10.05 -1.83 22.71
N ARG A 251 10.06 -0.81 23.56
CA ARG A 251 9.42 0.49 23.29
C ARG A 251 10.11 1.26 22.16
N ASP A 252 11.44 1.24 22.12
CA ASP A 252 12.16 1.84 21.00
C ASP A 252 11.82 1.11 19.68
N PHE A 253 11.76 -0.23 19.71
CA PHE A 253 11.43 -1.04 18.53
C PHE A 253 10.01 -0.79 18.00
N GLU A 254 9.02 -0.70 18.90
CA GLU A 254 7.62 -0.34 18.59
C GLU A 254 7.54 0.94 17.74
N GLU A 255 8.20 2.01 18.17
CA GLU A 255 8.19 3.27 17.44
C GLU A 255 8.74 3.16 16.02
N TYR A 256 9.84 2.42 15.82
CA TYR A 256 10.41 2.22 14.48
C TYR A 256 9.52 1.33 13.62
N ALA A 257 8.93 0.29 14.22
CA ALA A 257 8.04 -0.64 13.54
C ALA A 257 6.76 0.06 13.04
N GLU A 258 6.15 0.91 13.87
CA GLU A 258 5.02 1.75 13.47
C GLU A 258 5.40 2.69 12.32
N VAL A 259 6.55 3.38 12.42
CA VAL A 259 6.99 4.30 11.36
C VAL A 259 7.17 3.59 10.02
N LEU A 260 7.73 2.38 10.04
CA LEU A 260 7.88 1.55 8.84
C LEU A 260 6.52 1.05 8.31
N ALA A 261 5.59 0.69 9.20
CA ALA A 261 4.24 0.28 8.83
C ALA A 261 3.48 1.40 8.09
N TYR A 262 3.51 2.63 8.59
CA TYR A 262 2.90 3.78 7.89
C TYR A 262 3.62 4.09 6.57
N CYS A 263 4.95 3.93 6.50
CA CYS A 263 5.66 4.08 5.23
C CYS A 263 5.14 3.14 4.13
N MET A 264 4.54 1.98 4.46
CA MET A 264 3.96 1.05 3.49
C MET A 264 2.94 1.74 2.56
N THR A 265 1.92 2.38 3.15
CA THR A 265 0.83 3.04 2.40
C THR A 265 1.34 4.22 1.59
N LEU A 266 2.34 4.95 2.11
CA LEU A 266 2.93 6.09 1.41
C LEU A 266 3.82 5.65 0.24
N LEU A 267 4.55 4.54 0.37
CA LEU A 267 5.49 4.06 -0.65
C LEU A 267 4.81 3.24 -1.76
N LEU A 268 3.66 2.63 -1.47
CA LEU A 268 2.91 1.78 -2.40
C LEU A 268 2.65 2.40 -3.78
N PRO A 269 2.14 3.63 -3.92
CA PRO A 269 1.88 4.21 -5.25
C PRO A 269 3.15 4.42 -6.08
N PHE A 270 4.29 4.73 -5.45
CA PHE A 270 5.57 4.82 -6.15
C PHE A 270 5.97 3.46 -6.73
N VAL A 271 5.88 2.41 -5.90
CA VAL A 271 6.19 1.04 -6.34
C VAL A 271 5.26 0.64 -7.48
N CYS A 272 3.96 0.93 -7.39
CA CYS A 272 2.99 0.66 -8.46
C CYS A 272 3.32 1.38 -9.78
N ILE A 273 3.68 2.67 -9.74
CA ILE A 273 4.07 3.43 -10.94
C ILE A 273 5.36 2.88 -11.54
N LEU A 274 6.37 2.61 -10.72
CA LEU A 274 7.69 2.16 -11.19
C LEU A 274 7.64 0.75 -11.77
N SER A 275 6.77 -0.10 -11.23
CA SER A 275 6.64 -1.50 -11.66
C SER A 275 5.70 -1.71 -12.84
N LEU A 276 4.73 -0.82 -13.07
CA LEU A 276 3.88 -0.84 -14.26
C LEU A 276 4.54 -0.06 -15.41
N PRO A 277 5.04 -0.74 -16.46
CA PRO A 277 5.85 -0.11 -17.51
C PRO A 277 5.06 0.95 -18.29
N GLU A 278 3.76 0.76 -18.49
CA GLU A 278 2.88 1.73 -19.17
C GLU A 278 2.75 3.01 -18.35
N LEU A 279 2.51 2.89 -17.03
CA LEU A 279 2.43 4.01 -16.10
C LEU A 279 3.78 4.73 -15.99
N ARG A 280 4.87 3.98 -15.79
CA ARG A 280 6.23 4.50 -15.71
C ARG A 280 6.58 5.34 -16.94
N THR A 281 6.31 4.82 -18.14
CA THR A 281 6.65 5.51 -19.40
C THR A 281 5.88 6.82 -19.53
N LYS A 282 4.59 6.83 -19.19
CA LYS A 282 3.77 8.05 -19.23
C LYS A 282 4.18 9.06 -18.16
N PHE A 283 4.45 8.60 -16.94
CA PHE A 283 4.91 9.44 -15.84
C PHE A 283 6.25 10.11 -16.18
N ILE A 284 7.24 9.35 -16.66
CA ILE A 284 8.53 9.88 -17.11
C ILE A 284 8.34 10.87 -18.27
N LYS A 285 7.43 10.60 -19.22
CA LYS A 285 7.16 11.52 -20.33
C LYS A 285 6.62 12.87 -19.82
N ILE A 286 5.70 12.86 -18.86
CA ILE A 286 5.15 14.09 -18.24
C ILE A 286 6.26 14.88 -17.54
N LEU A 287 7.10 14.19 -16.76
CA LEU A 287 8.25 14.82 -16.07
C LEU A 287 9.26 15.41 -17.06
N ARG A 288 9.61 14.68 -18.14
CA ARG A 288 10.56 15.14 -19.16
C ARG A 288 10.03 16.28 -20.03
N LEU A 289 8.74 16.28 -20.36
CA LEU A 289 8.13 17.39 -21.12
C LEU A 289 8.24 18.71 -20.36
N ARG A 290 8.14 18.68 -19.03
CA ARG A 290 8.35 19.86 -18.19
C ARG A 290 9.79 20.38 -18.21
N CYS A 291 10.78 19.50 -18.47
CA CYS A 291 12.18 19.89 -18.59
C CYS A 291 12.56 20.43 -19.99
N ARG A 292 11.84 20.05 -21.05
CA ARG A 292 12.20 20.46 -22.43
C ARG A 292 11.72 21.87 -22.79
N THR A 293 10.70 22.40 -22.11
CA THR A 293 10.10 23.74 -22.36
C THR A 293 10.93 24.92 -21.83
N ARG A 294 12.21 24.73 -21.47
CA ARG A 294 13.10 25.81 -20.95
C ARG A 294 14.37 26.07 -21.76
N ARG A 295 14.50 25.53 -22.98
CA ARG A 295 15.42 26.11 -23.97
C ARG A 295 14.63 27.09 -24.83
N ILE A 296 14.46 28.31 -24.33
CA ILE A 296 14.25 29.47 -25.20
C ILE A 296 15.51 29.53 -26.03
N GLY A 297 15.41 29.13 -27.30
CA GLY A 297 16.47 29.42 -28.25
C GLY A 297 16.60 30.93 -28.26
N ILE A 298 17.74 31.44 -27.80
CA ILE A 298 18.21 32.75 -28.23
C ILE A 298 18.36 32.57 -29.74
N GLU A 299 17.37 33.04 -30.51
CA GLU A 299 17.55 33.23 -31.94
C GLU A 299 18.72 34.19 -32.07
N THR A 300 19.90 33.65 -32.35
CA THR A 300 21.00 34.43 -32.90
C THR A 300 20.48 35.01 -34.21
N ILE A 301 20.10 36.28 -34.16
CA ILE A 301 19.81 37.11 -35.33
C ILE A 301 21.08 37.08 -36.18
N THR A 302 21.10 36.20 -37.19
CA THR A 302 22.09 36.26 -38.25
C THR A 302 21.82 37.52 -39.05
N VAL A 303 22.54 38.59 -38.72
CA VAL A 303 22.57 39.83 -39.49
C VAL A 303 23.10 39.47 -40.89
N ARG A 304 22.22 39.55 -41.89
CA ARG A 304 22.56 39.34 -43.29
C ARG A 304 23.39 40.55 -43.74
N PRO A 305 24.63 40.38 -44.21
CA PRO A 305 25.40 41.50 -44.74
C PRO A 305 24.73 42.00 -46.04
N THR A 306 24.31 43.26 -46.04
CA THR A 306 23.86 43.98 -47.22
C THR A 306 25.05 44.29 -48.11
N THR A 307 25.18 43.57 -49.22
CA THR A 307 26.06 43.95 -50.33
C THR A 307 25.49 45.20 -50.99
N LYS A 308 26.24 46.31 -50.89
CA LYS A 308 26.03 47.53 -51.69
C LYS A 308 26.52 47.26 -53.11
N ASN A 309 25.67 47.55 -54.10
CA ASN A 309 26.07 47.76 -55.49
C ASN A 309 26.32 49.24 -55.73
#